data_AF-A0A3M1XL54-F1
#
_entry.id   AF-A0A3M1XL54-F1
#
_cell.length_a   1.000
_cell.length_b   1.000
_cell.length_c   1.000
_cell.angle_alpha   90.00
_cell.angle_beta   90.00
_cell.angle_gamma   90.00
#
_symmetry.space_group_name_H-M   'P 1'
#
loop_
_entity.id
_entity.type
_entity.pdbx_description
1 polymer ?
#
loop_
_entity_poly.entity_id
_entity_poly.type
_entity_poly.pdbx_seq_one_letter_code
_entity_poly.pdbx_strand_id
1 'polypeptide(L)'
;LIAFALGWRESIVVAVAVPVTLALTILVFYSYGYTLNRVTLFALIFSIGILVDDAIVIVENIHRHFKISGVSPETAVLAVDEVGNPTILATFTVIAALLPMAFVSGLMGPYMRPIPVGASAAMLLSLFIAFVISPWMSYIVLKNVKHKGGEAEKENRIIAAFNRLYENNLRSLLDSSKKRWVGLMVVLILLGGAFSLVPLKLVVMKMLPFDNKSELQLIIDMPEGTTLEETTHVAREIGKYLETVPEVTNYQIYSGTAAPFNFNGLVRHYFLRRGSNVADIQVNFISKHERKAQSHDIAKRIRPHVQEIAKRYNANVKVVEVPPGPPVLSTLVAEVYGPDEKGRVEIARKIKKIFEQTEGV
;
A
#
# COMPACT_ATOMS: atom_id res chain seq x y z
N LEU A 1 5.94 -17.56 15.50
CA LEU A 1 6.95 -17.88 14.47
C LEU A 1 8.36 -17.74 15.03
N ILE A 2 8.78 -16.54 15.46
CA ILE A 2 10.11 -16.30 16.06
C ILE A 2 10.42 -17.30 17.20
N ALA A 3 9.47 -17.48 18.15
CA ALA A 3 9.61 -18.44 19.26
C ALA A 3 9.75 -19.90 18.86
N PHE A 4 9.24 -20.26 17.68
CA PHE A 4 9.32 -21.63 17.16
C PHE A 4 10.62 -21.87 16.38
N ALA A 5 11.22 -20.81 15.83
CA ALA A 5 12.42 -20.91 14.98
C ALA A 5 13.73 -20.67 15.75
N LEU A 6 13.75 -19.73 16.69
CA LEU A 6 14.95 -19.30 17.41
C LEU A 6 15.02 -19.82 18.84
N GLY A 7 13.88 -20.23 19.40
CA GLY A 7 13.70 -20.53 20.81
C GLY A 7 12.97 -19.42 21.57
N TRP A 8 12.37 -19.81 22.70
CA TRP A 8 11.51 -18.93 23.49
C TRP A 8 12.26 -17.73 24.09
N ARG A 9 13.54 -17.90 24.45
CA ARG A 9 14.32 -16.88 25.18
C ARG A 9 14.89 -15.82 24.24
N GLU A 10 15.40 -16.26 23.10
CA GLU A 10 15.87 -15.46 21.98
C GLU A 10 14.75 -14.55 21.47
N SER A 11 13.54 -15.10 21.42
CA SER A 11 12.35 -14.36 21.00
C SER A 11 11.95 -13.25 21.94
N ILE A 12 12.27 -13.33 23.23
CA ILE A 12 12.00 -12.24 24.19
C ILE A 12 12.82 -11.01 23.82
N VAL A 13 14.09 -11.20 23.42
CA VAL A 13 14.98 -10.11 22.99
C VAL A 13 14.37 -9.36 21.81
N VAL A 14 13.98 -10.11 20.79
CA VAL A 14 13.36 -9.55 19.59
C VAL A 14 12.00 -8.90 19.90
N ALA A 15 11.20 -9.50 20.78
CA ALA A 15 9.89 -8.98 21.19
C ALA A 15 9.96 -7.63 21.91
N VAL A 16 11.10 -7.30 22.55
CA VAL A 16 11.33 -5.98 23.16
C VAL A 16 11.95 -5.00 22.16
N ALA A 17 12.88 -5.46 21.32
CA ALA A 17 13.53 -4.61 20.33
C ALA A 17 12.51 -3.96 19.36
N VAL A 18 11.56 -4.75 18.87
CA VAL A 18 10.60 -4.29 17.83
C VAL A 18 9.71 -3.13 18.32
N PRO A 19 9.00 -3.23 19.46
CA PRO A 19 8.22 -2.10 19.98
C PRO A 19 9.05 -0.85 20.25
N VAL A 20 10.29 -0.99 20.73
CA VAL A 20 11.17 0.15 21.00
C VAL A 20 11.55 0.85 19.70
N THR A 21 11.93 0.11 18.65
CA THR A 21 12.23 0.68 17.33
C THR A 21 11.02 1.39 16.75
N LEU A 22 9.83 0.79 16.86
CA LEU A 22 8.59 1.39 16.37
C LEU A 22 8.22 2.66 17.12
N ALA A 23 8.37 2.68 18.45
CA ALA A 23 8.11 3.87 19.26
C ALA A 23 9.03 5.03 18.85
N LEU A 24 10.32 4.76 18.63
CA LEU A 24 11.26 5.76 18.13
C LEU A 24 10.94 6.20 16.70
N THR A 25 10.48 5.29 15.84
CA THR A 25 10.07 5.63 14.47
C THR A 25 8.83 6.54 14.46
N ILE A 26 7.86 6.27 15.33
CA ILE A 26 6.67 7.13 15.51
C ILE A 26 7.09 8.49 16.07
N LEU A 27 8.07 8.55 16.97
CA LEU A 27 8.63 9.81 17.46
C LEU A 27 9.26 10.62 16.30
N VAL A 28 9.99 9.96 15.39
CA VAL A 28 10.51 10.60 14.18
C VAL A 28 9.37 11.15 13.32
N PHE A 29 8.32 10.36 13.07
CA PHE A 29 7.14 10.84 12.35
C PHE A 29 6.51 12.07 12.99
N TYR A 30 6.36 12.06 14.31
CA TYR A 30 5.86 13.20 15.05
C TYR A 30 6.74 14.45 14.87
N SER A 31 8.07 14.29 14.92
CA SER A 31 9.01 15.39 14.73
C SER A 31 8.98 16.01 13.32
N TYR A 32 8.69 15.21 12.29
CA TYR A 32 8.52 15.67 10.91
C TYR A 32 7.09 16.17 10.61
N GLY A 33 6.18 16.16 11.60
CA GLY A 33 4.80 16.59 11.43
C GLY A 33 3.93 15.59 10.66
N TYR A 34 4.35 14.33 10.53
CA TYR A 34 3.55 13.28 9.91
C TYR A 34 2.46 12.79 10.87
N THR A 35 1.22 12.75 10.38
CA THR A 35 0.08 12.16 11.09
C THR A 35 0.03 10.65 10.89
N LEU A 36 -0.54 9.91 11.84
CA LEU A 36 -0.87 8.50 11.62
C LEU A 36 -2.05 8.36 10.64
N ASN A 37 -1.73 7.93 9.42
CA ASN A 37 -2.67 7.61 8.37
C ASN A 37 -2.31 6.26 7.72
N ARG A 38 -3.08 5.86 6.70
CA ARG A 38 -2.88 4.57 6.03
C ARG A 38 -1.49 4.40 5.43
N VAL A 39 -0.89 5.48 4.91
CA VAL A 39 0.44 5.43 4.29
C VAL A 39 1.54 5.33 5.34
N THR A 40 1.48 6.12 6.41
CA THR A 40 2.44 6.00 7.51
C THR A 40 2.33 4.65 8.22
N LEU A 41 1.13 4.10 8.37
CA LEU A 41 0.92 2.75 8.91
C LEU A 41 1.50 1.69 7.98
N PHE A 42 1.31 1.84 6.66
CA PHE A 42 1.96 0.98 5.67
C PHE A 42 3.48 1.05 5.77
N ALA A 43 4.05 2.26 5.92
CA ALA A 43 5.48 2.46 6.12
C ALA A 43 5.99 1.74 7.38
N LEU A 44 5.25 1.82 8.49
CA LEU A 44 5.59 1.11 9.73
C LEU A 44 5.53 -0.41 9.55
N ILE A 45 4.46 -0.95 8.95
CA ILE A 45 4.32 -2.38 8.68
C ILE A 45 5.46 -2.89 7.78
N PHE A 46 5.76 -2.15 6.71
CA PHE A 46 6.88 -2.46 5.83
C PHE A 46 8.21 -2.46 6.59
N SER A 47 8.40 -1.49 7.49
CA SER A 47 9.59 -1.40 8.33
C SER A 47 9.69 -2.56 9.31
N ILE A 48 8.58 -3.05 9.89
CA ILE A 48 8.59 -4.19 10.83
C ILE A 48 9.27 -5.40 10.20
N GLY A 49 8.91 -5.75 8.96
CA GLY A 49 9.46 -6.94 8.30
C GLY A 49 10.99 -6.91 8.18
N ILE A 50 11.56 -5.75 7.92
CA ILE A 50 13.00 -5.59 7.67
C ILE A 50 13.76 -5.24 8.96
N LEU A 51 13.16 -4.49 9.89
CA LEU A 51 13.83 -4.07 11.13
C LEU A 51 14.10 -5.24 12.09
N VAL A 52 13.24 -6.27 12.04
CA VAL A 52 13.35 -7.43 12.93
C VAL A 52 14.61 -8.25 12.59
N ASP A 53 15.04 -8.22 11.33
CA ASP A 53 16.16 -9.01 10.83
C ASP A 53 17.48 -8.63 11.52
N ASP A 54 17.76 -7.34 11.73
CA ASP A 54 18.97 -6.87 12.42
C ASP A 54 19.10 -7.47 13.82
N ALA A 55 18.00 -7.43 14.59
CA ALA A 55 17.96 -7.98 15.94
C ALA A 55 18.06 -9.51 15.94
N ILE A 56 17.39 -10.19 14.99
CA ILE A 56 17.46 -11.65 14.87
C ILE A 56 18.89 -12.11 14.59
N VAL A 57 19.55 -11.53 13.58
CA VAL A 57 20.90 -11.95 13.16
C VAL A 57 21.89 -11.83 14.32
N ILE A 58 21.83 -10.72 15.07
CA ILE A 58 22.72 -10.50 16.20
C ILE A 58 22.41 -11.44 17.36
N VAL A 59 21.15 -11.61 17.74
CA VAL A 59 20.74 -12.51 18.84
C VAL A 59 21.08 -13.96 18.52
N GLU A 60 20.82 -14.40 17.30
CA GLU A 60 21.16 -15.75 16.83
C GLU A 60 22.67 -15.96 16.86
N ASN A 61 23.46 -14.99 16.39
CA ASN A 61 24.91 -15.14 16.39
C ASN A 61 25.48 -15.17 17.81
N ILE A 62 24.98 -14.32 18.71
CA ILE A 62 25.37 -14.35 20.13
C ILE A 62 25.03 -15.71 20.75
N HIS A 63 23.84 -16.24 20.48
CA HIS A 63 23.44 -17.56 20.97
C HIS A 63 24.34 -18.68 20.44
N ARG A 64 24.67 -18.64 19.14
CA ARG A 64 25.60 -19.59 18.50
C ARG A 64 26.96 -19.56 19.17
N HIS A 65 27.52 -18.38 19.40
CA HIS A 65 28.81 -18.21 20.08
C HIS A 65 28.77 -18.63 21.56
N PHE A 66 27.68 -18.36 22.27
CA PHE A 66 27.48 -18.83 23.64
C PHE A 66 27.44 -20.37 23.75
N LYS A 67 26.94 -21.07 22.73
CA LYS A 67 26.97 -22.54 22.66
C LYS A 67 28.37 -23.10 22.41
N ILE A 68 29.21 -22.40 21.63
CA ILE A 68 30.53 -22.89 21.21
C ILE A 68 31.61 -22.50 22.22
N SER A 69 31.64 -21.24 22.63
CA SER A 69 32.72 -20.62 23.40
C SER A 69 32.35 -20.30 24.85
N GLY A 70 31.10 -20.59 25.25
CA GLY A 70 30.58 -20.32 26.58
C GLY A 70 30.01 -18.91 26.75
N VAL A 71 29.29 -18.67 27.85
CA VAL A 71 28.61 -17.39 28.08
C VAL A 71 29.54 -16.40 28.78
N SER A 72 30.00 -15.39 28.04
CA SER A 72 30.74 -14.26 28.58
C SER A 72 30.38 -12.96 27.84
N PRO A 73 30.54 -11.77 28.45
CA PRO A 73 30.38 -10.50 27.73
C PRO A 73 31.32 -10.38 26.53
N GLU A 74 32.55 -10.87 26.65
CA GLU A 74 33.55 -10.87 25.57
C GLU A 74 33.08 -11.71 24.38
N THR A 75 32.52 -12.90 24.65
CA THR A 75 31.95 -13.76 23.62
C THR A 75 30.78 -13.09 22.89
N ALA A 76 29.96 -12.30 23.60
CA ALA A 76 28.87 -11.55 22.97
C ALA A 76 29.42 -10.45 22.05
N VAL A 77 30.49 -9.76 22.46
CA VAL A 77 31.14 -8.73 21.63
C VAL A 77 31.75 -9.35 20.38
N LEU A 78 32.46 -10.47 20.50
CA LEU A 78 33.02 -11.20 19.35
C LEU A 78 31.94 -11.66 18.36
N ALA A 79 30.80 -12.12 18.88
CA ALA A 79 29.66 -12.50 18.06
C ALA A 79 29.07 -11.29 17.31
N VAL A 80 28.96 -10.13 17.96
CA VAL A 80 28.49 -8.91 17.28
C VAL A 80 29.49 -8.45 16.22
N ASP A 81 30.80 -8.52 16.49
CA ASP A 81 31.85 -8.09 15.57
C ASP A 81 31.88 -8.91 14.26
N GLU A 82 31.58 -10.21 14.34
CA GLU A 82 31.50 -11.09 13.16
C GLU A 82 30.41 -10.67 12.17
N VAL A 83 29.24 -10.23 12.67
CA VAL A 83 28.07 -9.90 11.84
C VAL A 83 27.81 -8.40 11.70
N GLY A 84 28.47 -7.55 12.49
CA GLY A 84 28.20 -6.12 12.56
C GLY A 84 28.41 -5.41 11.23
N ASN A 85 29.56 -5.63 10.57
CA ASN A 85 29.85 -5.03 9.27
C ASN A 85 28.84 -5.44 8.17
N PRO A 86 28.52 -6.74 8.00
CA PRO A 86 27.43 -7.18 7.12
C PRO A 86 26.08 -6.52 7.42
N THR A 87 25.69 -6.43 8.69
CA THR A 87 24.41 -5.82 9.10
C THR A 87 24.36 -4.34 8.73
N ILE A 88 25.40 -3.56 9.05
CA ILE A 88 25.49 -2.14 8.69
C ILE A 88 25.36 -1.95 7.17
N LEU A 89 26.10 -2.73 6.39
CA LEU A 89 26.07 -2.65 4.92
C LEU A 89 24.68 -2.99 4.38
N ALA A 90 24.02 -4.02 4.93
CA ALA A 90 22.66 -4.39 4.56
C ALA A 90 21.67 -3.27 4.86
N THR A 91 21.72 -2.67 6.06
CA THR A 91 20.88 -1.53 6.46
C THR A 91 21.02 -0.37 5.47
N PHE A 92 22.25 0.04 5.14
CA PHE A 92 22.49 1.12 4.17
C PHE A 92 22.05 0.76 2.75
N THR A 93 22.17 -0.50 2.36
CA THR A 93 21.70 -0.97 1.04
C THR A 93 20.18 -0.86 0.93
N VAL A 94 19.44 -1.24 1.98
CA VAL A 94 17.98 -1.06 2.04
C VAL A 94 17.61 0.42 1.98
N ILE A 95 18.29 1.27 2.76
CA ILE A 95 18.09 2.73 2.73
C ILE A 95 18.31 3.27 1.32
N ALA A 96 19.43 2.91 0.67
CA ALA A 96 19.76 3.35 -0.68
C ALA A 96 18.73 2.91 -1.72
N ALA A 97 18.16 1.70 -1.58
CA ALA A 97 17.12 1.21 -2.48
C ALA A 97 15.79 1.97 -2.32
N LEU A 98 15.46 2.44 -1.11
CA LEU A 98 14.21 3.14 -0.82
C LEU A 98 14.31 4.65 -1.05
N LEU A 99 15.52 5.23 -0.91
CA LEU A 99 15.77 6.67 -0.99
C LEU A 99 15.21 7.35 -2.26
N PRO A 100 15.28 6.75 -3.47
CA PRO A 100 14.72 7.37 -4.68
C PRO A 100 13.24 7.74 -4.56
N MET A 101 12.46 6.97 -3.78
CA MET A 101 11.03 7.25 -3.60
C MET A 101 10.78 8.57 -2.84
N ALA A 102 11.74 9.06 -2.06
CA ALA A 102 11.60 10.32 -1.34
C ALA A 102 11.63 11.54 -2.28
N PHE A 103 12.13 11.35 -3.51
CA PHE A 103 12.25 12.37 -4.55
C PHE A 103 11.14 12.33 -5.59
N VAL A 104 10.10 11.50 -5.38
CA VAL A 104 8.92 11.49 -6.25
C VAL A 104 8.25 12.87 -6.19
N SER A 105 8.01 13.48 -7.35
CA SER A 105 7.44 14.81 -7.49
C SER A 105 5.92 14.78 -7.73
N GLY A 106 5.31 15.97 -7.80
CA GLY A 106 3.87 16.13 -8.04
C GLY A 106 3.00 15.77 -6.83
N LEU A 107 1.71 15.53 -7.07
CA LEU A 107 0.72 15.25 -6.02
C LEU A 107 1.00 13.93 -5.26
N MET A 108 1.72 12.99 -5.89
CA MET A 108 2.13 11.73 -5.25
C MET A 108 3.32 11.88 -4.31
N GLY A 109 4.14 12.93 -4.47
CA GLY A 109 5.32 13.15 -3.64
C GLY A 109 5.00 13.21 -2.14
N PRO A 110 4.19 14.19 -1.68
CA PRO A 110 3.79 14.26 -0.28
C PRO A 110 3.04 13.02 0.22
N TYR A 111 2.31 12.33 -0.67
CA TYR A 111 1.58 11.11 -0.34
C TYR A 111 2.53 9.93 -0.08
N MET A 112 3.57 9.75 -0.89
CA MET A 112 4.50 8.62 -0.81
C MET A 112 5.70 8.86 0.11
N ARG A 113 6.10 10.12 0.31
CA ARG A 113 7.28 10.52 1.09
C ARG A 113 7.39 9.91 2.50
N PRO A 114 6.30 9.66 3.25
CA PRO A 114 6.42 9.03 4.57
C PRO A 114 6.96 7.59 4.52
N ILE A 115 6.82 6.87 3.40
CA ILE A 115 7.31 5.50 3.26
C ILE A 115 8.84 5.41 3.33
N PRO A 116 9.61 6.04 2.43
CA PRO A 116 11.07 5.98 2.47
C PRO A 116 11.63 6.68 3.70
N VAL A 117 11.07 7.83 4.12
CA VAL A 117 11.57 8.54 5.31
C VAL A 117 11.39 7.70 6.56
N GLY A 118 10.22 7.09 6.73
CA GLY A 118 9.92 6.22 7.88
C GLY A 118 10.75 4.96 7.88
N ALA A 119 10.84 4.29 6.74
CA ALA A 119 11.65 3.09 6.61
C ALA A 119 13.13 3.38 6.89
N SER A 120 13.71 4.43 6.29
CA SER A 120 15.11 4.78 6.53
C SER A 120 15.39 5.15 7.99
N ALA A 121 14.49 5.92 8.63
CA ALA A 121 14.60 6.23 10.05
C ALA A 121 14.51 4.97 10.92
N ALA A 122 13.52 4.10 10.64
CA ALA A 122 13.34 2.84 11.35
C ALA A 122 14.56 1.93 11.24
N MET A 123 15.18 1.84 10.05
CA MET A 123 16.37 1.03 9.80
C MET A 123 17.61 1.56 10.54
N LEU A 124 17.79 2.88 10.61
CA LEU A 124 18.89 3.46 11.40
C LEU A 124 18.68 3.22 12.90
N LEU A 125 17.44 3.36 13.37
CA LEU A 125 17.07 3.10 14.76
C LEU A 125 17.16 1.62 15.12
N SER A 126 16.79 0.71 14.19
CA SER A 126 16.92 -0.74 14.39
C SER A 126 18.37 -1.13 14.53
N LEU A 127 19.25 -0.62 13.68
CA LEU A 127 20.69 -0.86 13.77
C LEU A 127 21.26 -0.42 15.12
N PHE A 128 20.87 0.78 15.58
CA PHE A 128 21.27 1.27 16.91
C PHE A 128 20.78 0.35 18.04
N ILE A 129 19.50 -0.05 18.01
CA ILE A 129 18.92 -0.96 18.99
C ILE A 129 19.57 -2.34 18.94
N ALA A 130 19.90 -2.81 17.74
CA ALA A 130 20.51 -4.11 17.49
C ALA A 130 21.95 -4.18 18.03
N PHE A 131 22.69 -3.07 18.08
CA PHE A 131 24.03 -3.05 18.69
C PHE A 131 24.05 -2.69 20.17
N VAL A 132 23.06 -1.94 20.67
CA VAL A 132 23.05 -1.48 22.06
C VAL A 132 22.18 -2.38 22.94
N ILE A 133 20.91 -2.55 22.56
CA ILE A 133 19.92 -3.24 23.40
C ILE A 133 20.00 -4.75 23.21
N SER A 134 20.10 -5.22 21.97
CA SER A 134 20.07 -6.67 21.68
C SER A 134 21.21 -7.43 22.35
N PRO A 135 22.49 -6.99 22.35
CA PRO A 135 23.57 -7.75 22.98
C PRO A 135 23.45 -7.74 24.51
N TRP A 136 23.11 -6.58 25.09
CA TRP A 136 22.88 -6.43 26.53
C TRP A 136 21.76 -7.36 27.02
N MET A 137 20.64 -7.37 26.31
CA MET A 137 19.47 -8.16 26.66
C MET A 137 19.70 -9.66 26.38
N SER A 138 20.39 -10.00 25.30
CA SER A 138 20.80 -11.38 25.00
C SER A 138 21.68 -11.94 26.10
N TYR A 139 22.66 -11.17 26.58
CA TYR A 139 23.49 -11.58 27.70
C TYR A 139 22.64 -11.86 28.96
N ILE A 140 21.73 -10.96 29.34
CA ILE A 140 20.88 -11.16 30.53
C ILE A 140 19.98 -12.39 30.40
N VAL A 141 19.32 -12.55 29.26
CA VAL A 141 18.29 -13.59 29.05
C VAL A 141 18.91 -14.98 28.83
N LEU A 142 20.08 -15.04 28.20
CA LEU A 142 20.76 -16.30 27.84
C LEU A 142 21.82 -16.74 28.88
N LYS A 143 22.19 -15.90 29.85
CA LYS A 143 23.19 -16.22 30.90
C LYS A 143 22.86 -17.46 31.75
N ASN A 144 21.59 -17.78 31.94
CA ASN A 144 21.14 -18.88 32.81
C ASN A 144 20.78 -20.16 32.04
N VAL A 145 21.29 -20.37 30.83
CA VAL A 145 21.00 -21.58 30.05
C VAL A 145 21.91 -22.73 30.50
N LYS A 146 21.43 -23.54 31.46
CA LYS A 146 21.95 -24.91 31.63
C LYS A 146 21.49 -25.74 30.44
N HIS A 147 22.43 -26.22 29.62
CA HIS A 147 22.15 -27.09 28.49
C HIS A 147 21.53 -28.41 28.98
N LYS A 148 20.20 -28.49 29.02
CA LYS A 148 19.48 -29.75 29.26
C LYS A 148 19.35 -30.48 27.91
N GLY A 149 20.03 -31.61 27.78
CA GLY A 149 20.20 -32.35 26.51
C GLY A 149 18.94 -32.97 25.87
N GLY A 150 17.73 -32.84 26.44
CA GLY A 150 16.55 -33.56 25.96
C GLY A 150 15.71 -32.85 24.87
N GLU A 151 15.48 -31.54 24.97
CA GLU A 151 14.67 -30.79 23.97
C GLU A 151 15.51 -30.36 22.76
N ALA A 152 16.80 -30.07 22.98
CA ALA A 152 17.76 -29.74 21.93
C ALA A 152 17.96 -30.90 20.91
N GLU A 153 17.77 -32.16 21.31
CA GLU A 153 17.94 -33.32 20.43
C GLU A 153 16.87 -33.41 19.32
N LYS A 154 15.63 -32.98 19.60
CA LYS A 154 14.51 -33.08 18.65
C LYS A 154 14.54 -31.94 17.63
N GLU A 155 14.85 -30.73 18.10
CA GLU A 155 15.07 -29.53 17.27
C GLU A 155 16.30 -29.72 16.36
N ASN A 156 17.41 -30.26 16.89
CA ASN A 156 18.59 -30.61 16.10
C ASN A 156 18.30 -31.63 14.99
N ARG A 157 17.35 -32.57 15.17
CA ARG A 157 17.02 -33.57 14.13
C ARG A 157 16.29 -32.96 12.93
N ILE A 158 15.36 -32.03 13.16
CA ILE A 158 14.63 -31.35 12.06
C ILE A 158 15.59 -30.44 11.30
N ILE A 159 16.39 -29.64 12.02
CA ILE A 159 17.40 -28.77 11.43
C ILE A 159 18.45 -29.59 10.68
N ALA A 160 18.90 -30.72 11.22
CA ALA A 160 19.84 -31.61 10.54
C ALA A 160 19.26 -32.26 9.28
N ALA A 161 17.98 -32.62 9.27
CA ALA A 161 17.30 -33.15 8.08
C ALA A 161 17.21 -32.08 6.97
N PHE A 162 16.84 -30.85 7.34
CA PHE A 162 16.84 -29.71 6.42
C PHE A 162 18.24 -29.40 5.88
N ASN A 163 19.25 -29.35 6.75
CA ASN A 163 20.64 -29.10 6.35
C ASN A 163 21.15 -30.18 5.41
N ARG A 164 20.85 -31.46 5.64
CA ARG A 164 21.24 -32.55 4.72
C ARG A 164 20.59 -32.40 3.35
N LEU A 165 19.30 -32.06 3.31
CA LEU A 165 18.60 -31.82 2.05
C LEU A 165 19.18 -30.61 1.31
N TYR A 166 19.42 -29.51 2.03
CA TYR A 166 20.02 -28.29 1.51
C TYR A 166 21.44 -28.56 0.98
N GLU A 167 22.32 -29.14 1.78
CA GLU A 167 23.70 -29.47 1.41
C GLU A 167 23.77 -30.42 0.22
N ASN A 168 22.94 -31.47 0.18
CA ASN A 168 22.94 -32.40 -0.94
C ASN A 168 22.55 -31.72 -2.25
N ASN A 169 21.54 -30.84 -2.22
CA ASN A 169 21.11 -30.09 -3.40
C ASN A 169 22.16 -29.04 -3.81
N LEU A 170 22.72 -28.31 -2.84
CA LEU A 170 23.71 -27.27 -3.10
C LEU A 170 25.01 -27.86 -3.65
N ARG A 171 25.54 -28.93 -3.03
CA ARG A 171 26.73 -29.65 -3.53
C ARG A 171 26.48 -30.18 -4.94
N SER A 172 25.32 -30.79 -5.19
CA SER A 172 24.98 -31.28 -6.53
C SER A 172 24.97 -30.18 -7.60
N LEU A 173 24.56 -28.97 -7.22
CA LEU A 173 24.52 -27.80 -8.11
C LEU A 173 25.90 -27.16 -8.29
N LEU A 174 26.74 -27.14 -7.25
CA LEU A 174 28.09 -26.56 -7.27
C LEU A 174 29.13 -27.48 -7.95
N ASP A 175 29.07 -28.79 -7.70
CA ASP A 175 30.05 -29.76 -8.19
C ASP A 175 29.89 -30.07 -9.69
N SER A 176 28.70 -29.87 -10.24
CA SER A 176 28.41 -30.16 -11.65
C SER A 176 28.26 -28.88 -12.47
N SER A 177 29.23 -28.62 -13.35
CA SER A 177 29.18 -27.51 -14.30
C SER A 177 27.88 -27.47 -15.12
N LYS A 178 27.36 -28.64 -15.52
CA LYS A 178 26.09 -28.73 -16.27
C LYS A 178 24.90 -28.28 -15.41
N LYS A 179 24.78 -28.75 -14.17
CA LYS A 179 23.67 -28.38 -13.28
C LYS A 179 23.73 -26.91 -12.89
N ARG A 180 24.92 -26.35 -12.69
CA ARG A 180 25.11 -24.92 -12.46
C ARG A 180 24.57 -24.06 -13.60
N TRP A 181 24.95 -24.39 -14.84
CA TRP A 181 24.47 -23.68 -16.02
C TRP A 181 22.97 -23.87 -16.25
N VAL A 182 22.44 -25.07 -16.03
CA VAL A 182 21.00 -25.32 -16.07
C VAL A 182 20.26 -24.48 -15.03
N GLY A 183 20.76 -24.43 -13.79
CA GLY A 183 20.20 -23.60 -12.73
C GLY A 183 20.18 -22.11 -13.11
N LEU A 184 21.29 -21.59 -13.64
CA LEU A 184 21.35 -20.20 -14.14
C LEU A 184 20.38 -19.97 -15.30
N MET A 185 20.29 -20.90 -16.26
CA MET A 185 19.33 -20.79 -17.37
C MET A 185 17.89 -20.80 -16.88
N VAL A 186 17.56 -21.64 -15.90
CA VAL A 186 16.22 -21.66 -15.28
C VAL A 186 15.92 -20.31 -14.63
N VAL A 187 16.85 -19.75 -13.85
CA VAL A 187 16.67 -18.41 -13.24
C VAL A 187 16.47 -17.34 -14.31
N LEU A 188 17.27 -17.36 -15.39
CA LEU A 188 17.14 -16.42 -16.50
C LEU A 188 15.81 -16.57 -17.26
N ILE A 189 15.35 -17.80 -17.47
CA ILE A 189 14.05 -18.07 -18.12
C ILE A 189 12.91 -17.59 -17.23
N LEU A 190 12.95 -17.86 -15.92
CA LEU A 190 11.93 -17.39 -14.99
C LEU A 190 11.92 -15.85 -14.90
N LEU A 191 13.09 -15.23 -14.90
CA LEU A 191 13.24 -13.77 -14.92
C LEU A 191 12.68 -13.18 -16.22
N GLY A 192 13.05 -13.73 -17.37
CA GLY A 192 12.53 -13.33 -18.68
C GLY A 192 11.03 -13.55 -18.80
N GLY A 193 10.52 -14.65 -18.23
CA GLY A 193 9.09 -14.93 -18.09
C GLY A 193 8.38 -13.84 -17.31
N ALA A 194 8.89 -13.47 -16.13
CA ALA A 194 8.33 -12.41 -15.31
C ALA A 194 8.31 -11.05 -16.03
N PHE A 195 9.41 -10.68 -16.70
CA PHE A 195 9.47 -9.44 -17.47
C PHE A 195 8.54 -9.44 -18.69
N SER A 196 8.31 -10.58 -19.34
CA SER A 196 7.44 -10.67 -20.52
C SER A 196 5.95 -10.51 -20.20
N LEU A 197 5.53 -10.72 -18.95
CA LEU A 197 4.13 -10.51 -18.53
C LEU A 197 3.65 -9.06 -18.73
N VAL A 198 4.55 -8.09 -18.64
CA VAL A 198 4.24 -6.65 -18.80
C VAL A 198 3.91 -6.30 -20.26
N PRO A 199 4.79 -6.52 -21.27
CA PRO A 199 4.48 -6.22 -22.66
C PRO A 199 3.34 -7.10 -23.22
N LEU A 200 3.18 -8.33 -22.72
CA LEU A 200 2.07 -9.21 -23.10
C LEU A 200 0.71 -8.78 -22.53
N LYS A 201 0.67 -7.70 -21.71
CA LYS A 201 -0.55 -7.18 -21.07
C LYS A 201 -1.32 -8.22 -20.25
N LEU A 202 -0.64 -9.28 -19.80
CA LEU A 202 -1.22 -10.30 -18.93
C LEU A 202 -1.43 -9.75 -17.51
N VAL A 203 -0.70 -8.69 -17.14
CA VAL A 203 -0.85 -7.96 -15.88
C VAL A 203 -1.32 -6.54 -16.18
N VAL A 204 -2.52 -6.20 -15.68
CA VAL A 204 -3.06 -4.85 -15.79
C VAL A 204 -2.40 -3.95 -14.76
N MET A 205 -1.60 -2.98 -15.23
CA MET A 205 -0.97 -1.97 -14.37
C MET A 205 -2.03 -0.96 -13.91
N LYS A 206 -2.27 -0.89 -12.61
CA LYS A 206 -3.10 0.13 -11.96
C LYS A 206 -2.25 0.90 -10.96
N MET A 207 -2.39 2.22 -10.93
CA MET A 207 -1.59 3.07 -10.05
C MET A 207 -1.93 2.86 -8.57
N LEU A 208 -3.22 2.75 -8.24
CA LEU A 208 -3.72 2.44 -6.91
C LEU A 208 -4.97 1.55 -7.01
N PRO A 209 -5.14 0.58 -6.10
CA PRO A 209 -6.38 -0.19 -6.02
C PRO A 209 -7.53 0.73 -5.59
N PHE A 210 -8.75 0.46 -6.08
CA PHE A 210 -9.93 1.20 -5.64
C PHE A 210 -10.15 1.02 -4.14
N ASP A 211 -10.49 2.10 -3.43
CA ASP A 211 -10.82 2.01 -2.01
C ASP A 211 -12.24 1.46 -1.83
N ASN A 212 -12.50 0.82 -0.70
CA ASN A 212 -13.82 0.32 -0.36
C ASN A 212 -14.49 1.24 0.68
N LYS A 213 -15.29 2.19 0.20
CA LYS A 213 -15.98 3.19 1.03
C LYS A 213 -17.47 2.90 1.15
N SER A 214 -18.07 3.32 2.26
CA SER A 214 -19.52 3.25 2.45
C SER A 214 -20.24 4.49 1.91
N GLU A 215 -19.65 5.17 0.93
CA GLU A 215 -20.25 6.34 0.30
C GLU A 215 -19.92 6.44 -1.19
N LEU A 216 -20.79 7.09 -1.94
CA LEU A 216 -20.53 7.60 -3.28
C LEU A 216 -21.23 8.95 -3.46
N GLN A 217 -20.84 9.70 -4.47
CA GLN A 217 -21.51 10.94 -4.85
C GLN A 217 -21.94 10.87 -6.32
N LEU A 218 -23.14 11.34 -6.63
CA LEU A 218 -23.59 11.58 -8.00
C LEU A 218 -23.59 13.09 -8.25
N ILE A 219 -22.92 13.51 -9.31
CA ILE A 219 -22.88 14.92 -9.72
C ILE A 219 -23.74 15.07 -10.97
N ILE A 220 -24.76 15.91 -10.91
CA ILE A 220 -25.74 16.12 -11.97
C ILE A 220 -25.53 17.50 -12.58
N ASP A 221 -25.24 17.54 -13.87
CA ASP A 221 -25.15 18.75 -14.69
C ASP A 221 -26.27 18.73 -15.75
N MET A 222 -27.25 19.61 -15.62
CA MET A 222 -28.31 19.82 -16.60
C MET A 222 -27.90 20.87 -17.64
N PRO A 223 -28.52 20.87 -18.84
CA PRO A 223 -28.32 21.93 -19.84
C PRO A 223 -28.54 23.33 -19.26
N GLU A 224 -27.81 24.32 -19.77
CA GLU A 224 -27.99 25.71 -19.38
C GLU A 224 -29.45 26.17 -19.64
N GLY A 225 -30.00 26.94 -18.71
CA GLY A 225 -31.40 27.40 -18.75
C GLY A 225 -32.42 26.44 -18.13
N THR A 226 -32.01 25.24 -17.71
CA THR A 226 -32.89 24.29 -17.00
C THR A 226 -33.36 24.86 -15.65
N THR A 227 -34.64 24.68 -15.33
CA THR A 227 -35.23 25.13 -14.06
C THR A 227 -34.78 24.28 -12.87
N LEU A 228 -34.85 24.84 -11.65
CA LEU A 228 -34.46 24.10 -10.45
C LEU A 228 -35.39 22.91 -10.20
N GLU A 229 -36.66 23.07 -10.57
CA GLU A 229 -37.72 22.09 -10.48
C GLU A 229 -37.43 20.88 -11.35
N GLU A 230 -37.05 21.10 -12.62
CA GLU A 230 -36.65 20.02 -13.54
C GLU A 230 -35.38 19.31 -13.05
N THR A 231 -34.36 20.07 -12.64
CA THR A 231 -33.14 19.49 -12.07
C THR A 231 -33.44 18.63 -10.85
N THR A 232 -34.33 19.10 -9.97
CA THR A 232 -34.78 18.36 -8.78
C THR A 232 -35.59 17.14 -9.16
N HIS A 233 -36.40 17.21 -10.22
CA HIS A 233 -37.14 16.06 -10.74
C HIS A 233 -36.20 14.95 -11.19
N VAL A 234 -35.17 15.28 -11.98
CA VAL A 234 -34.14 14.32 -12.41
C VAL A 234 -33.41 13.72 -11.21
N ALA A 235 -32.99 14.55 -10.25
CA ALA A 235 -32.30 14.08 -9.04
C ALA A 235 -33.19 13.13 -8.20
N ARG A 236 -34.49 13.42 -8.08
CA ARG A 236 -35.46 12.55 -7.39
C ARG A 236 -35.69 11.24 -8.12
N GLU A 237 -35.75 11.24 -9.45
CA GLU A 237 -35.89 10.00 -10.22
C GLU A 237 -34.67 9.09 -10.04
N ILE A 238 -33.47 9.66 -10.07
CA ILE A 238 -32.23 8.93 -9.74
C ILE A 238 -32.29 8.43 -8.29
N GLY A 239 -32.74 9.26 -7.34
CA GLY A 239 -32.95 8.89 -5.93
C GLY A 239 -33.86 7.67 -5.76
N LYS A 240 -35.01 7.64 -6.45
CA LYS A 240 -35.94 6.49 -6.43
C LYS A 240 -35.29 5.21 -6.95
N TYR A 241 -34.44 5.30 -7.98
CA TYR A 241 -33.68 4.13 -8.42
C TYR A 241 -32.69 3.67 -7.33
N LEU A 242 -32.00 4.59 -6.66
CA LEU A 242 -31.07 4.25 -5.57
C LEU A 242 -31.75 3.52 -4.41
N GLU A 243 -33.02 3.80 -4.12
CA GLU A 243 -33.82 3.06 -3.11
C GLU A 243 -33.99 1.58 -3.46
N THR A 244 -33.96 1.22 -4.75
CA THR A 244 -34.05 -0.17 -5.20
C THR A 244 -32.73 -0.94 -5.04
N VAL A 245 -31.62 -0.25 -4.76
CA VAL A 245 -30.30 -0.86 -4.60
C VAL A 245 -30.15 -1.35 -3.16
N PRO A 246 -30.02 -2.67 -2.91
CA PRO A 246 -30.06 -3.25 -1.57
C PRO A 246 -29.00 -2.71 -0.60
N GLU A 247 -27.82 -2.32 -1.11
CA GLU A 247 -26.71 -1.83 -0.30
C GLU A 247 -26.84 -0.36 0.08
N VAL A 248 -27.79 0.39 -0.48
CA VAL A 248 -28.02 1.82 -0.16
C VAL A 248 -28.86 1.93 1.11
N THR A 249 -28.33 2.66 2.10
CA THR A 249 -29.04 2.92 3.37
C THR A 249 -29.87 4.19 3.31
N ASN A 250 -29.27 5.24 2.75
CA ASN A 250 -29.90 6.53 2.56
C ASN A 250 -29.18 7.30 1.46
N TYR A 251 -29.87 8.28 0.91
CA TYR A 251 -29.30 9.26 0.00
C TYR A 251 -29.86 10.64 0.34
N GLN A 252 -29.12 11.68 -0.04
CA GLN A 252 -29.53 13.06 0.16
C GLN A 252 -29.30 13.85 -1.12
N ILE A 253 -30.32 14.59 -1.53
CA ILE A 253 -30.31 15.42 -2.73
C ILE A 253 -30.03 16.87 -2.32
N TYR A 254 -29.08 17.49 -3.02
CA TYR A 254 -28.75 18.90 -2.93
C TYR A 254 -29.06 19.54 -4.29
N SER A 255 -30.21 20.21 -4.39
CA SER A 255 -30.65 20.86 -5.62
C SER A 255 -30.16 22.30 -5.68
N GLY A 256 -29.47 22.65 -6.75
CA GLY A 256 -28.93 23.97 -7.04
C GLY A 256 -27.80 24.45 -6.12
N THR A 257 -27.29 23.53 -5.31
CA THR A 257 -26.16 23.74 -4.39
C THR A 257 -25.36 22.45 -4.27
N ALA A 258 -24.13 22.55 -3.78
CA ALA A 258 -23.24 21.41 -3.61
C ALA A 258 -23.57 20.60 -2.35
N ALA A 259 -23.26 19.31 -2.38
CA ALA A 259 -23.24 18.49 -1.16
C ALA A 259 -22.07 18.88 -0.24
N PRO A 260 -22.11 18.53 1.08
CA PRO A 260 -21.02 18.74 2.01
C PRO A 260 -19.69 18.23 1.48
N PHE A 261 -18.63 18.98 1.78
CA PHE A 261 -17.29 18.73 1.27
C PHE A 261 -16.79 17.34 1.69
N ASN A 262 -16.60 16.46 0.71
CA ASN A 262 -15.78 15.26 0.86
C ASN A 262 -14.39 15.50 0.25
N PHE A 263 -13.45 14.57 0.47
CA PHE A 263 -12.06 14.71 0.02
C PHE A 263 -11.94 14.96 -1.50
N ASN A 264 -12.82 14.34 -2.29
CA ASN A 264 -12.82 14.54 -3.74
C ASN A 264 -13.38 15.91 -4.14
N GLY A 265 -14.46 16.34 -3.49
CA GLY A 265 -15.09 17.65 -3.69
C GLY A 265 -14.17 18.82 -3.35
N LEU A 266 -13.23 18.65 -2.41
CA LEU A 266 -12.21 19.66 -2.10
C LEU A 266 -11.27 19.94 -3.28
N VAL A 267 -10.83 18.89 -3.98
CA VAL A 267 -9.86 19.05 -5.08
C VAL A 267 -10.54 19.32 -6.41
N ARG A 268 -11.75 18.81 -6.62
CA ARG A 268 -12.55 19.12 -7.81
C ARG A 268 -13.40 20.38 -7.66
N HIS A 269 -13.28 21.07 -6.53
CA HIS A 269 -14.01 22.29 -6.21
C HIS A 269 -15.53 22.19 -6.36
N TYR A 270 -16.11 21.02 -6.04
CA TYR A 270 -17.56 20.80 -6.15
C TYR A 270 -18.37 21.76 -5.28
N PHE A 271 -17.79 22.24 -4.19
CA PHE A 271 -18.40 23.22 -3.32
C PHE A 271 -18.69 24.58 -3.94
N LEU A 272 -18.08 24.90 -5.09
CA LEU A 272 -18.37 26.12 -5.84
C LEU A 272 -19.64 25.98 -6.70
N ARG A 273 -20.20 24.78 -6.84
CA ARG A 273 -21.37 24.51 -7.68
C ARG A 273 -22.61 25.18 -7.08
N ARG A 274 -23.20 26.10 -7.84
CA ARG A 274 -24.46 26.77 -7.52
C ARG A 274 -25.16 27.19 -8.81
N GLY A 275 -26.46 26.95 -8.92
CA GLY A 275 -27.26 27.29 -10.12
C GLY A 275 -28.54 26.47 -10.23
N SER A 276 -29.47 26.84 -11.09
CA SER A 276 -30.72 26.08 -11.27
C SER A 276 -30.52 24.73 -11.97
N ASN A 277 -29.43 24.60 -12.73
CA ASN A 277 -29.12 23.45 -13.60
C ASN A 277 -28.12 22.45 -12.97
N VAL A 278 -27.83 22.53 -11.67
CA VAL A 278 -26.90 21.62 -11.00
C VAL A 278 -27.56 20.95 -9.81
N ALA A 279 -27.22 19.69 -9.56
CA ALA A 279 -27.56 19.01 -8.32
C ALA A 279 -26.50 17.98 -7.95
N ASP A 280 -26.39 17.68 -6.66
CA ASP A 280 -25.54 16.62 -6.14
C ASP A 280 -26.41 15.63 -5.36
N ILE A 281 -26.09 14.33 -5.45
CA ILE A 281 -26.69 13.30 -4.59
C ILE A 281 -25.58 12.62 -3.81
N GLN A 282 -25.60 12.78 -2.49
CA GLN A 282 -24.75 12.00 -1.59
C GLN A 282 -25.45 10.68 -1.29
N VAL A 283 -24.78 9.54 -1.48
CA VAL A 283 -25.34 8.20 -1.24
C VAL A 283 -24.50 7.49 -0.21
N ASN A 284 -25.15 6.94 0.82
CA ASN A 284 -24.49 6.17 1.86
C ASN A 284 -24.88 4.70 1.77
N PHE A 285 -23.88 3.83 1.80
CA PHE A 285 -24.06 2.38 1.78
C PHE A 285 -24.06 1.77 3.18
N ILE A 286 -24.58 0.55 3.27
CA ILE A 286 -24.37 -0.31 4.45
C ILE A 286 -22.88 -0.48 4.73
N SER A 287 -22.56 -0.84 5.98
CA SER A 287 -21.19 -1.03 6.41
C SER A 287 -20.48 -2.04 5.51
N LYS A 288 -19.19 -1.81 5.22
CA LYS A 288 -18.36 -2.74 4.44
C LYS A 288 -18.29 -4.15 5.03
N HIS A 289 -18.64 -4.32 6.31
CA HIS A 289 -18.68 -5.62 7.00
C HIS A 289 -20.00 -6.38 6.77
N GLU A 290 -21.04 -5.69 6.30
CA GLU A 290 -22.39 -6.23 6.10
C GLU A 290 -22.72 -6.46 4.61
N ARG A 291 -21.83 -6.03 3.70
CA ARG A 291 -21.95 -6.25 2.25
C ARG A 291 -20.81 -7.08 1.71
N LYS A 292 -21.13 -7.91 0.71
CA LYS A 292 -20.13 -8.69 -0.05
C LYS A 292 -19.51 -7.90 -1.18
N ALA A 293 -20.31 -7.09 -1.89
CA ALA A 293 -19.84 -6.29 -3.01
C ALA A 293 -18.98 -5.11 -2.53
N GLN A 294 -17.87 -4.83 -3.23
CA GLN A 294 -17.05 -3.64 -2.98
C GLN A 294 -17.76 -2.39 -3.52
N SER A 295 -17.40 -1.20 -3.01
CA SER A 295 -18.05 0.06 -3.44
C SER A 295 -17.91 0.31 -4.94
N HIS A 296 -16.78 -0.07 -5.51
CA HIS A 296 -16.52 0.04 -6.94
C HIS A 296 -17.41 -0.88 -7.79
N ASP A 297 -17.70 -2.09 -7.31
CA ASP A 297 -18.60 -3.02 -8.02
C ASP A 297 -20.04 -2.50 -7.98
N ILE A 298 -20.44 -1.92 -6.84
CA ILE A 298 -21.74 -1.27 -6.70
C ILE A 298 -21.84 -0.05 -7.61
N ALA A 299 -20.80 0.81 -7.65
CA ALA A 299 -20.75 1.97 -8.53
C ALA A 299 -20.81 1.58 -10.03
N LYS A 300 -20.14 0.50 -10.42
CA LYS A 300 -20.23 -0.09 -11.77
C LYS A 300 -21.63 -0.59 -12.10
N ARG A 301 -22.33 -1.19 -11.14
CA ARG A 301 -23.70 -1.68 -11.32
C ARG A 301 -24.72 -0.54 -11.41
N ILE A 302 -24.55 0.51 -10.59
CA ILE A 302 -25.42 1.69 -10.56
C ILE A 302 -25.27 2.54 -11.83
N ARG A 303 -24.04 2.67 -12.35
CA ARG A 303 -23.70 3.61 -13.42
C ARG A 303 -24.57 3.46 -14.68
N PRO A 304 -24.77 2.28 -15.30
CA PRO A 304 -25.61 2.14 -16.49
C PRO A 304 -27.05 2.62 -16.29
N HIS A 305 -27.67 2.29 -15.16
CA HIS A 305 -29.05 2.71 -14.86
C HIS A 305 -29.16 4.21 -14.60
N VAL A 306 -28.19 4.79 -13.88
CA VAL A 306 -28.12 6.25 -13.71
C VAL A 306 -27.95 6.96 -15.05
N GLN A 307 -27.10 6.43 -15.94
CA GLN A 307 -26.93 6.98 -17.29
C GLN A 307 -28.20 6.85 -18.15
N GLU A 308 -28.95 5.76 -18.00
CA GLU A 308 -30.22 5.57 -18.71
C GLU A 308 -31.25 6.63 -18.30
N ILE A 309 -31.40 6.90 -17.00
CA ILE A 309 -32.27 7.96 -16.48
C ILE A 309 -31.76 9.33 -16.98
N ALA A 310 -30.46 9.59 -16.85
CA ALA A 310 -29.84 10.85 -17.26
C ALA A 310 -30.08 11.19 -18.74
N LYS A 311 -29.96 10.20 -19.63
CA LYS A 311 -30.18 10.36 -21.08
C LYS A 311 -31.60 10.81 -21.43
N ARG A 312 -32.63 10.38 -20.68
CA ARG A 312 -34.03 10.79 -20.92
C ARG A 312 -34.25 12.30 -20.74
N TYR A 313 -33.45 12.92 -19.89
CA TYR A 313 -33.54 14.34 -19.55
C TYR A 313 -32.38 15.18 -20.11
N ASN A 314 -31.54 14.59 -20.98
CA ASN A 314 -30.33 15.21 -21.48
C ASN A 314 -29.39 15.72 -20.36
N ALA A 315 -29.39 15.01 -19.22
CA ALA A 315 -28.55 15.31 -18.07
C ALA A 315 -27.17 14.63 -18.22
N ASN A 316 -26.12 15.30 -17.78
CA ASN A 316 -24.80 14.71 -17.63
C ASN A 316 -24.58 14.33 -16.16
N VAL A 317 -24.63 13.04 -15.86
CA VAL A 317 -24.49 12.54 -14.49
C VAL A 317 -23.16 11.81 -14.32
N LYS A 318 -22.37 12.20 -13.33
CA LYS A 318 -21.08 11.57 -13.02
C LYS A 318 -21.22 10.75 -11.75
N VAL A 319 -20.88 9.46 -11.82
CA VAL A 319 -20.75 8.60 -10.64
C VAL A 319 -19.35 8.75 -10.08
N VAL A 320 -19.27 9.39 -8.92
CA VAL A 320 -18.01 9.81 -8.30
C VAL A 320 -17.74 8.98 -7.05
N GLU A 321 -16.63 8.25 -7.10
CA GLU A 321 -16.13 7.46 -5.97
C GLU A 321 -15.05 8.27 -5.23
N VAL A 322 -14.86 7.97 -3.94
CA VAL A 322 -13.75 8.52 -3.16
C VAL A 322 -12.45 7.90 -3.67
N PRO A 323 -11.48 8.70 -4.14
CA PRO A 323 -10.25 8.17 -4.69
C PRO A 323 -9.38 7.52 -3.61
N PRO A 324 -8.62 6.46 -3.95
CA PRO A 324 -7.71 5.77 -3.02
C PRO A 324 -6.41 6.55 -2.73
N GLY A 325 -6.16 7.64 -3.45
CA GLY A 325 -4.97 8.47 -3.32
C GLY A 325 -5.28 9.92 -3.70
N PRO A 326 -4.25 10.73 -4.03
CA PRO A 326 -4.42 12.12 -4.42
C PRO A 326 -5.46 12.25 -5.55
N PRO A 327 -6.50 13.07 -5.37
CA PRO A 327 -7.55 13.24 -6.38
C PRO A 327 -6.99 13.91 -7.63
N VAL A 328 -7.54 13.50 -8.77
CA VAL A 328 -7.30 14.11 -10.08
C VAL A 328 -8.60 14.72 -10.59
N LEU A 329 -8.51 15.78 -11.41
CA LEU A 329 -9.67 16.49 -11.96
C LEU A 329 -10.58 15.55 -12.79
N SER A 330 -9.98 14.77 -13.69
CA SER A 330 -10.63 13.66 -14.40
C SER A 330 -9.60 12.57 -14.70
N THR A 331 -10.07 11.36 -15.01
CA THR A 331 -9.21 10.26 -15.46
C THR A 331 -8.51 10.58 -16.78
N LEU A 332 -9.22 11.27 -17.68
CA LEU A 332 -8.73 11.82 -18.93
C LEU A 332 -9.23 13.26 -19.07
N VAL A 333 -8.35 14.19 -19.43
CA VAL A 333 -8.68 15.60 -19.70
C VAL A 333 -7.98 15.99 -21.00
N ALA A 334 -8.73 16.64 -21.90
CA ALA A 334 -8.19 17.29 -23.08
C ALA A 334 -8.46 18.79 -22.97
N GLU A 335 -7.40 19.59 -22.85
CA GLU A 335 -7.49 21.04 -22.80
C GLU A 335 -7.26 21.61 -24.20
N VAL A 336 -8.23 22.40 -24.70
CA VAL A 336 -8.18 22.97 -26.05
C VAL A 336 -7.85 24.45 -25.96
N TYR A 337 -6.62 24.79 -26.34
CA TYR A 337 -6.13 26.16 -26.39
C TYR A 337 -6.19 26.70 -27.82
N GLY A 338 -6.53 27.99 -27.95
CA GLY A 338 -6.60 28.65 -29.25
C GLY A 338 -7.00 30.12 -29.12
N PRO A 339 -6.63 30.96 -30.10
CA PRO A 339 -6.87 32.41 -30.07
C PRO A 339 -8.33 32.78 -30.29
N ASP A 340 -9.09 31.97 -31.04
CA ASP A 340 -10.50 32.20 -31.37
C ASP A 340 -11.42 31.18 -30.69
N GLU A 341 -12.55 31.66 -30.17
CA GLU A 341 -13.52 30.84 -29.46
C GLU A 341 -14.21 29.83 -30.39
N LYS A 342 -14.60 30.25 -31.61
CA LYS A 342 -15.28 29.36 -32.55
C LYS A 342 -14.37 28.21 -32.95
N GLY A 343 -13.11 28.50 -33.23
CA GLY A 343 -12.07 27.49 -33.50
C GLY A 343 -11.88 26.51 -32.34
N ARG A 344 -11.78 27.00 -31.10
CA ARG A 344 -11.69 26.14 -29.91
C ARG A 344 -12.89 25.20 -29.79
N VAL A 345 -14.11 25.72 -29.96
CA VAL A 345 -15.34 24.92 -29.86
C VAL A 345 -15.42 23.87 -30.97
N GLU A 346 -15.01 24.18 -32.20
CA GLU A 346 -14.99 23.22 -33.29
C GLU A 346 -14.03 22.05 -33.01
N ILE A 347 -12.80 22.36 -32.56
CA ILE A 347 -11.81 21.35 -32.19
C ILE A 347 -12.29 20.53 -31.00
N ALA A 348 -12.84 21.17 -29.97
CA ALA A 348 -13.39 20.48 -28.79
C ALA A 348 -14.50 19.49 -29.18
N ARG A 349 -15.37 19.83 -30.13
CA ARG A 349 -16.38 18.89 -30.65
C ARG A 349 -15.76 17.69 -31.38
N LYS A 350 -14.70 17.90 -32.16
CA LYS A 350 -13.96 16.81 -32.83
C LYS A 350 -13.33 15.86 -31.80
N ILE A 351 -12.66 16.41 -30.78
CA ILE A 351 -12.06 15.63 -29.69
C ILE A 351 -13.14 14.86 -28.91
N LYS A 352 -14.25 15.53 -28.58
CA LYS A 352 -15.38 14.88 -27.89
C LYS A 352 -15.91 13.69 -28.68
N LYS A 353 -16.07 13.83 -30.00
CA LYS A 353 -16.52 12.74 -30.88
C LYS A 353 -15.54 11.56 -30.88
N ILE A 354 -14.23 11.82 -30.83
CA ILE A 354 -13.21 10.76 -30.70
C ILE A 354 -13.38 10.03 -29.37
N PHE A 355 -13.56 10.76 -28.26
CA PHE A 355 -13.78 10.15 -26.95
C PHE A 355 -15.05 9.28 -26.92
N GLU A 356 -16.16 9.77 -27.47
CA GLU A 356 -17.44 9.03 -27.55
C GLU A 356 -17.35 7.75 -28.40
N GLN A 357 -16.41 7.68 -29.35
CA GLN A 357 -16.21 6.52 -30.24
C GLN A 357 -15.13 5.56 -29.76
N THR A 358 -14.35 5.94 -28.75
CA THR A 358 -13.22 5.12 -28.27
C THR A 358 -13.70 4.15 -27.19
N GLU A 359 -13.53 2.85 -27.44
CA GLU A 359 -13.90 1.83 -26.47
C GLU A 359 -13.11 1.98 -25.16
N GLY A 360 -13.82 2.03 -24.03
CA GLY A 360 -13.21 2.16 -22.69
C GLY A 360 -13.03 3.60 -22.18
N VAL A 361 -13.45 4.61 -22.96
CA VAL A 361 -13.60 6.02 -22.55
C VAL A 361 -15.08 6.32 -22.38
#